data_AF-A0A2M8PA60-F1
#
_entry.id   AF-A0A2M8PA60-F1
#
_cell.length_a   1.000
_cell.length_b   1.000
_cell.length_c   1.000
_cell.angle_alpha   90.00
_cell.angle_beta   90.00
_cell.angle_gamma   90.00
#
_symmetry.space_group_name_H-M   'P 1'
#
loop_
_entity.id
_entity.type
_entity.pdbx_description
1 polymer ?
#
loop_
_entity_poly.entity_id
_entity_poly.type
_entity_poly.pdbx_seq_one_letter_code
_entity_poly.pdbx_strand_id
1 'polypeptide(L)'
;MANDAIALHATEMPVPQQSFVSLNELLAIARRESADQMDYYIGVEHLLMALLRIKGGIAVQLFAQHDSSSSYIEFLAQNDDNLNIASHLGIFTPRTSRVIAKAQSYIAQGVAPDERALLRALIEERNSLVVKRILRNLNLRHEQLLSAVDAWQPEQMTNFDLPVPQVQNNDPRYALTPDDLTIIQHIFRASTRVVIERLLSSEGNSYSGARVLLVRAFDAHGREQSPAVVKLHDRRAVLWEKLRYDEYVRDKLPANTAHLIVDALPESSPIGGLKYSFVQGHLDANTTNLRDFARSQPPQIVARWLRERLYNGFRHTWWDQRT
;
A
#
# COMPACT_ATOMS: atom_id res chain seq x y z
N MET A 1 44.94 -2.68 -46.46
CA MET A 1 43.87 -2.02 -45.67
C MET A 1 43.15 -3.09 -44.89
N ALA A 2 43.60 -3.34 -43.67
CA ALA A 2 43.01 -4.31 -42.75
C ALA A 2 42.15 -3.51 -41.76
N ASN A 3 40.91 -3.96 -41.58
CA ASN A 3 39.91 -3.31 -40.75
C ASN A 3 39.91 -4.00 -39.38
N ASP A 4 40.63 -3.43 -38.41
CA ASP A 4 40.62 -3.89 -37.02
C ASP A 4 39.31 -3.44 -36.35
N ALA A 5 38.41 -4.39 -36.12
CA ALA A 5 37.22 -4.20 -35.33
C ALA A 5 37.57 -4.34 -33.84
N ILE A 6 37.59 -3.20 -33.12
CA ILE A 6 37.71 -3.14 -31.67
C ILE A 6 36.38 -3.64 -31.07
N ALA A 7 36.39 -4.86 -30.55
CA ALA A 7 35.31 -5.39 -29.72
C ALA A 7 35.37 -4.73 -28.33
N LEU A 8 34.46 -3.79 -28.08
CA LEU A 8 34.18 -3.28 -26.73
C LEU A 8 33.48 -4.38 -25.94
N HIS A 9 34.23 -5.07 -25.08
CA HIS A 9 33.67 -5.87 -24.00
C HIS A 9 32.86 -4.94 -23.09
N ALA A 10 31.53 -5.05 -23.15
CA ALA A 10 30.64 -4.51 -22.14
C ALA A 10 30.94 -5.21 -20.81
N THR A 11 31.62 -4.51 -19.92
CA THR A 11 31.79 -4.91 -18.53
C THR A 11 30.41 -5.01 -17.90
N GLU A 12 29.97 -6.24 -17.61
CA GLU A 12 28.77 -6.48 -16.80
C GLU A 12 28.96 -5.79 -15.45
N MET A 13 28.19 -4.73 -15.23
CA MET A 13 28.08 -4.08 -13.93
C MET A 13 27.45 -5.09 -12.96
N PRO A 14 28.01 -5.28 -11.76
CA PRO A 14 27.44 -6.21 -10.78
C PRO A 14 26.03 -5.74 -10.39
N VAL A 15 25.07 -6.66 -10.50
CA VAL A 15 23.70 -6.48 -10.00
C VAL A 15 23.78 -6.09 -8.52
N PRO A 16 23.11 -5.02 -8.06
CA PRO A 16 23.15 -4.61 -6.66
C PRO A 16 22.68 -5.77 -5.78
N GLN A 17 23.54 -6.22 -4.85
CA GLN A 17 23.18 -7.22 -3.85
C GLN A 17 22.01 -6.68 -3.01
N GLN A 18 20.88 -7.40 -3.07
CA GLN A 18 19.67 -7.06 -2.33
C GLN A 18 19.94 -7.17 -0.83
N SER A 19 19.81 -6.03 -0.12
CA SER A 19 19.92 -5.98 1.34
C SER A 19 18.57 -6.32 1.95
N PHE A 20 18.45 -7.49 2.57
CA PHE A 20 17.26 -7.88 3.32
C PHE A 20 17.25 -7.20 4.70
N VAL A 21 16.06 -6.80 5.16
CA VAL A 21 15.88 -6.19 6.48
C VAL A 21 16.10 -7.25 7.56
N SER A 22 16.95 -6.94 8.54
CA SER A 22 17.22 -7.81 9.67
C SER A 22 16.07 -7.83 10.67
N LEU A 23 16.00 -8.88 11.51
CA LEU A 23 15.02 -8.94 12.60
C LEU A 23 15.15 -7.74 13.55
N ASN A 24 16.36 -7.25 13.83
CA ASN A 24 16.57 -6.12 14.71
C ASN A 24 15.99 -4.82 14.16
N GLU A 25 16.11 -4.60 12.84
CA GLU A 25 15.50 -3.45 12.16
C GLU A 25 13.97 -3.56 12.17
N LEU A 26 13.42 -4.75 11.92
CA LEU A 26 11.99 -5.02 12.04
C LEU A 26 11.45 -4.70 13.44
N LEU A 27 12.18 -5.09 14.50
CA LEU A 27 11.80 -4.76 15.87
C LEU A 27 11.95 -3.27 16.20
N ALA A 28 12.92 -2.59 15.60
CA ALA A 28 13.05 -1.14 15.74
C ALA A 28 11.86 -0.40 15.09
N ILE A 29 11.42 -0.86 13.90
CA ILE A 29 10.21 -0.35 13.26
C ILE A 29 8.99 -0.62 14.15
N ALA A 30 8.80 -1.84 14.67
CA ALA A 30 7.66 -2.16 15.54
C ALA A 30 7.61 -1.31 16.83
N ARG A 31 8.77 -1.02 17.43
CA ARG A 31 8.88 -0.11 18.59
C ARG A 31 8.45 1.30 18.22
N ARG A 32 8.89 1.79 17.06
CA ARG A 32 8.50 3.11 16.55
C ARG A 32 7.00 3.18 16.31
N GLU A 33 6.41 2.16 15.68
CA GLU A 33 4.95 2.10 15.49
C GLU A 33 4.19 2.23 16.80
N SER A 34 4.62 1.48 17.83
CA SER A 34 3.99 1.53 19.15
C SER A 34 4.14 2.89 19.83
N ALA A 35 5.29 3.54 19.67
CA ALA A 35 5.51 4.89 20.19
C ALA A 35 4.64 5.92 19.45
N ASP A 36 4.53 5.81 18.13
CA ASP A 36 3.72 6.69 17.27
C ASP A 36 2.22 6.52 17.59
N GLN A 37 1.77 5.32 17.97
CA GLN A 37 0.40 5.02 18.42
C GLN A 37 0.16 5.30 19.91
N MET A 38 1.19 5.72 20.65
CA MET A 38 1.15 5.93 22.11
C MET A 38 0.73 4.68 22.92
N ASP A 39 1.02 3.50 22.38
CA ASP A 39 0.69 2.25 23.03
C ASP A 39 1.64 1.94 24.18
N TYR A 40 1.09 1.40 25.26
CA TYR A 40 1.87 1.03 26.45
C TYR A 40 2.71 -0.24 26.22
N TYR A 41 2.19 -1.17 25.42
CA TYR A 41 2.81 -2.45 25.11
C TYR A 41 2.96 -2.65 23.61
N ILE A 42 4.07 -3.28 23.20
CA ILE A 42 4.29 -3.67 21.82
C ILE A 42 3.70 -5.06 21.60
N GLY A 43 2.48 -5.13 21.10
CA GLY A 43 1.79 -6.37 20.74
C GLY A 43 2.19 -6.92 19.36
N VAL A 44 1.41 -7.88 18.87
CA VAL A 44 1.70 -8.61 17.61
C VAL A 44 1.26 -7.83 16.38
N GLU A 45 0.30 -6.93 16.54
CA GLU A 45 -0.12 -5.95 15.55
C GLU A 45 1.03 -5.03 15.15
N HIS A 46 1.85 -4.58 16.09
CA HIS A 46 3.04 -3.76 15.81
C HIS A 46 4.10 -4.50 14.99
N LEU A 47 4.31 -5.80 15.25
CA LEU A 47 5.19 -6.63 14.43
C LEU A 47 4.67 -6.75 12.99
N LEU A 48 3.36 -6.88 12.83
CA LEU A 48 2.74 -6.97 11.52
C LEU A 48 2.79 -5.63 10.77
N MET A 49 2.58 -4.52 11.46
CA MET A 49 2.75 -3.18 10.90
C MET A 49 4.19 -2.97 10.42
N ALA A 50 5.17 -3.41 11.20
CA ALA A 50 6.58 -3.36 10.80
C ALA A 50 6.85 -4.16 9.51
N LEU A 51 6.31 -5.38 9.41
CA LEU A 51 6.40 -6.21 8.20
C LEU A 51 5.75 -5.51 6.98
N LEU A 52 4.62 -4.85 7.17
CA LEU A 52 3.91 -4.14 6.08
C LEU A 52 4.55 -2.82 5.65
N ARG A 53 5.46 -2.27 6.47
CA ARG A 53 6.21 -1.05 6.12
C ARG A 53 7.44 -1.33 5.26
N ILE A 54 7.88 -2.59 5.15
CA ILE A 54 8.98 -2.95 4.26
C ILE A 54 8.51 -2.82 2.81
N LYS A 55 9.05 -1.83 2.09
CA LYS A 55 8.78 -1.66 0.66
C LYS A 55 9.24 -2.89 -0.11
N GLY A 56 8.31 -3.55 -0.79
CA GLY A 56 8.61 -4.79 -1.51
C GLY A 56 8.87 -5.99 -0.61
N GLY A 57 8.56 -5.91 0.69
CA GLY A 57 8.67 -7.04 1.61
C GLY A 57 7.70 -8.17 1.30
N ILE A 58 8.00 -9.35 1.81
CA ILE A 58 7.20 -10.58 1.70
C ILE A 58 5.76 -10.33 2.15
N ALA A 59 5.56 -9.68 3.30
CA ALA A 59 4.21 -9.45 3.84
C ALA A 59 3.38 -8.56 2.91
N VAL A 60 4.00 -7.49 2.37
CA VAL A 60 3.35 -6.58 1.42
C VAL A 60 2.96 -7.33 0.15
N GLN A 61 3.84 -8.18 -0.39
CA GLN A 61 3.57 -8.94 -1.61
C GLN A 61 2.44 -9.95 -1.42
N LEU A 62 2.52 -10.76 -0.36
CA LEU A 62 1.50 -11.77 -0.07
C LEU A 62 0.13 -11.12 0.16
N PHE A 63 0.06 -9.98 0.84
CA PHE A 63 -1.23 -9.32 1.08
C PHE A 63 -1.69 -8.44 -0.09
N ALA A 64 -0.77 -7.94 -0.93
CA ALA A 64 -1.12 -7.19 -2.15
C ALA A 64 -1.74 -8.09 -3.22
N GLN A 65 -1.30 -9.35 -3.33
CA GLN A 65 -1.94 -10.36 -4.19
C GLN A 65 -3.42 -10.57 -3.84
N HIS A 66 -3.78 -10.28 -2.59
CA HIS A 66 -5.13 -10.44 -2.05
C HIS A 66 -5.80 -9.10 -1.72
N ASP A 67 -5.27 -7.99 -2.25
CA ASP A 67 -5.88 -6.65 -2.18
C ASP A 67 -6.23 -6.17 -0.75
N SER A 68 -5.48 -6.66 0.23
CA SER A 68 -5.81 -6.53 1.66
C SER A 68 -4.84 -5.66 2.44
N SER A 69 -3.71 -5.24 1.85
CA SER A 69 -2.66 -4.52 2.58
C SER A 69 -3.13 -3.16 3.12
N SER A 70 -3.94 -2.41 2.35
CA SER A 70 -4.48 -1.10 2.78
C SER A 70 -5.61 -1.28 3.81
N SER A 71 -6.59 -2.12 3.51
CA SER A 71 -7.73 -2.42 4.39
C SER A 71 -7.31 -2.99 5.75
N TYR A 72 -6.15 -3.64 5.81
CA TYR A 72 -5.65 -4.25 7.03
C TYR A 72 -4.90 -3.26 7.94
N ILE A 73 -4.09 -2.35 7.37
CA ILE A 73 -3.49 -1.22 8.11
C ILE A 73 -4.60 -0.31 8.67
N GLU A 74 -5.62 -0.03 7.85
CA GLU A 74 -6.82 0.75 8.22
C GLU A 74 -7.59 0.09 9.36
N PHE A 75 -7.74 -1.24 9.33
CA PHE A 75 -8.46 -1.99 10.37
C PHE A 75 -7.69 -2.12 11.70
N LEU A 76 -6.35 -2.21 11.67
CA LEU A 76 -5.55 -2.20 12.90
C LEU A 76 -5.65 -0.84 13.60
N ALA A 77 -5.62 0.27 12.85
CA ALA A 77 -5.78 1.62 13.39
C ALA A 77 -7.18 1.89 14.01
N GLN A 78 -8.23 1.14 13.63
CA GLN A 78 -9.59 1.31 14.17
C GLN A 78 -9.82 0.65 15.54
N ASN A 79 -8.95 -0.23 16.02
CA ASN A 79 -9.23 -1.01 17.25
C ASN A 79 -8.69 -0.38 18.56
N ASP A 80 -8.00 0.76 18.50
CA ASP A 80 -7.35 1.40 19.67
C ASP A 80 -8.16 2.52 20.33
N ASP A 81 -9.47 2.59 20.11
CA ASP A 81 -10.37 3.57 20.77
C ASP A 81 -10.54 3.35 22.30
N ASN A 82 -9.72 2.51 22.92
CA ASN A 82 -9.61 2.43 24.37
C ASN A 82 -8.12 2.32 24.76
N LEU A 83 -7.49 3.44 25.15
CA LEU A 83 -7.00 3.63 26.52
C LEU A 83 -6.25 4.96 26.74
N ASN A 84 -6.27 5.35 28.02
CA ASN A 84 -5.86 6.61 28.59
C ASN A 84 -4.38 6.97 28.44
N ILE A 85 -4.14 8.29 28.53
CA ILE A 85 -2.86 8.98 28.73
C ILE A 85 -2.05 8.33 29.87
N ALA A 86 -1.00 7.56 29.52
CA ALA A 86 0.06 7.14 30.44
C ALA A 86 1.32 6.64 29.69
N SER A 87 2.48 6.97 30.24
CA SER A 87 3.86 6.61 29.85
C SER A 87 4.07 5.33 29.00
N HIS A 88 4.68 5.48 27.82
CA HIS A 88 5.19 4.40 26.97
C HIS A 88 6.34 3.64 27.63
N LEU A 89 6.17 2.34 27.90
CA LEU A 89 7.26 1.49 28.43
C LEU A 89 8.05 0.75 27.33
N GLY A 90 7.53 0.66 26.11
CA GLY A 90 8.17 -0.07 25.01
C GLY A 90 8.37 -1.57 25.30
N ILE A 91 7.55 -2.15 26.18
CA ILE A 91 7.66 -3.54 26.60
C ILE A 91 6.88 -4.43 25.63
N PHE A 92 7.54 -5.44 25.08
CA PHE A 92 6.88 -6.48 24.29
C PHE A 92 5.89 -7.26 25.16
N THR A 93 4.68 -7.48 24.66
CA THR A 93 3.72 -8.37 25.36
C THR A 93 4.31 -9.79 25.46
N PRO A 94 3.90 -10.61 26.46
CA PRO A 94 4.35 -11.99 26.55
C PRO A 94 4.10 -12.81 25.27
N ARG A 95 3.03 -12.48 24.53
CA ARG A 95 2.76 -13.09 23.22
C ARG A 95 3.76 -12.64 22.16
N THR A 96 4.04 -11.34 22.08
CA THR A 96 5.04 -10.78 21.16
C THR A 96 6.42 -11.40 21.41
N SER A 97 6.84 -11.52 22.67
CA SER A 97 8.10 -12.17 23.03
C SER A 97 8.19 -13.62 22.57
N ARG A 98 7.09 -14.39 22.63
CA ARG A 98 7.05 -15.76 22.08
C ARG A 98 7.22 -15.77 20.56
N VAL A 99 6.54 -14.86 19.86
CA VAL A 99 6.65 -14.73 18.40
C VAL A 99 8.09 -14.39 18.00
N ILE A 100 8.72 -13.44 18.69
CA ILE A 100 10.12 -13.04 18.45
C ILE A 100 11.07 -14.20 18.70
N ALA A 101 10.94 -14.90 19.83
CA ALA A 101 11.79 -16.06 20.15
C ALA A 101 11.66 -17.17 19.09
N LYS A 102 10.45 -17.37 18.57
CA LYS A 102 10.19 -18.33 17.51
C LYS A 102 10.78 -17.90 16.16
N ALA A 103 10.69 -16.61 15.82
CA ALA A 103 11.35 -16.05 14.65
C ALA A 103 12.88 -16.22 14.72
N GLN A 104 13.49 -15.94 15.88
CA GLN A 104 14.92 -16.17 16.13
C GLN A 104 15.30 -17.65 15.94
N SER A 105 14.45 -18.57 16.39
CA SER A 105 14.67 -20.00 16.17
C SER A 105 14.68 -20.37 14.69
N TYR A 106 13.77 -19.81 13.89
CA TYR A 106 13.76 -20.03 12.44
C TYR A 106 14.99 -19.46 11.75
N ILE A 107 15.42 -18.25 12.13
CA ILE A 107 16.64 -17.63 11.60
C ILE A 107 17.86 -18.52 11.91
N ALA A 108 17.95 -19.02 13.14
CA ALA A 108 19.00 -19.97 13.54
C ALA A 108 18.96 -21.29 12.77
N GLN A 109 17.78 -21.70 12.27
CA GLN A 109 17.60 -22.86 11.40
C GLN A 109 17.88 -22.56 9.92
N GLY A 110 18.29 -21.34 9.58
CA GLY A 110 18.61 -20.93 8.20
C GLY A 110 17.42 -20.42 7.40
N VAL A 111 16.28 -20.11 8.04
CA VAL A 111 15.16 -19.47 7.35
C VAL A 111 15.53 -18.02 7.04
N ALA A 112 15.72 -17.74 5.76
CA ALA A 112 15.99 -16.41 5.24
C ALA A 112 14.88 -15.99 4.24
N PRO A 113 14.61 -14.68 4.09
CA PRO A 113 15.12 -13.58 4.91
C PRO A 113 14.48 -13.54 6.30
N ASP A 114 15.05 -12.77 7.24
CA ASP A 114 14.53 -12.61 8.60
C ASP A 114 13.05 -12.18 8.64
N GLU A 115 12.62 -11.39 7.64
CA GLU A 115 11.22 -11.05 7.43
C GLU A 115 10.32 -12.30 7.31
N ARG A 116 10.77 -13.31 6.55
CA ARG A 116 10.06 -14.58 6.36
C ARG A 116 9.91 -15.31 7.69
N ALA A 117 11.00 -15.37 8.45
CA ALA A 117 11.01 -16.02 9.76
C ALA A 117 10.03 -15.35 10.73
N LEU A 118 9.99 -14.00 10.76
CA LEU A 118 9.07 -13.26 11.60
C LEU A 118 7.61 -13.42 11.17
N LEU A 119 7.31 -13.28 9.87
CA LEU A 119 5.96 -13.45 9.34
C LEU A 119 5.42 -14.85 9.59
N ARG A 120 6.26 -15.88 9.36
CA ARG A 120 5.95 -17.29 9.65
C ARG A 120 5.64 -17.49 11.14
N ALA A 121 6.50 -16.99 12.03
CA ALA A 121 6.30 -17.09 13.47
C ALA A 121 5.01 -16.40 13.93
N LEU A 122 4.68 -15.25 13.33
CA LEU A 122 3.45 -14.50 13.60
C LEU A 122 2.22 -15.31 13.19
N ILE A 123 2.20 -15.84 11.95
CA ILE A 123 1.06 -16.61 11.44
C ILE A 123 0.84 -17.86 12.28
N GLU A 124 1.89 -18.57 12.70
CA GLU A 124 1.75 -19.78 13.52
C GLU A 124 1.16 -19.54 14.92
N GLU A 125 1.07 -18.31 15.41
CA GLU A 125 0.42 -17.98 16.69
C GLU A 125 -1.11 -18.14 16.55
N ARG A 126 -1.60 -19.38 16.68
CA ARG A 126 -3.01 -19.79 16.46
C ARG A 126 -4.05 -19.03 17.30
N ASN A 127 -3.64 -18.45 18.42
CA ASN A 127 -4.51 -17.69 19.34
C ASN A 127 -4.40 -16.17 19.17
N SER A 128 -3.71 -15.71 18.13
CA SER A 128 -3.64 -14.30 17.78
C SER A 128 -4.93 -13.85 17.09
N LEU A 129 -5.61 -12.85 17.65
CA LEU A 129 -6.77 -12.21 17.00
C LEU A 129 -6.36 -11.59 15.67
N VAL A 130 -5.17 -11.00 15.61
CA VAL A 130 -4.55 -10.41 14.41
C VAL A 130 -4.48 -11.45 13.29
N VAL A 131 -3.94 -12.66 13.56
CA VAL A 131 -3.86 -13.76 12.58
C VAL A 131 -5.23 -14.26 12.15
N LYS A 132 -6.14 -14.50 13.10
CA LYS A 132 -7.50 -14.97 12.78
C LYS A 132 -8.22 -14.00 11.84
N ARG A 133 -7.97 -12.70 12.02
CA ARG A 133 -8.53 -11.64 11.17
C ARG A 133 -7.86 -11.59 9.80
N ILE A 134 -6.54 -11.75 9.71
CA ILE A 134 -5.82 -11.90 8.40
C ILE A 134 -6.44 -13.04 7.61
N LEU A 135 -6.55 -14.22 8.21
CA LEU A 135 -7.09 -15.41 7.54
C LEU A 135 -8.52 -15.21 7.05
N ARG A 136 -9.36 -14.55 7.86
CA ARG A 136 -10.74 -14.22 7.48
C ARG A 136 -10.78 -13.24 6.31
N ASN A 137 -10.00 -12.16 6.36
CA ASN A 137 -10.02 -11.10 5.34
C ASN A 137 -9.45 -11.61 4.01
N LEU A 138 -8.38 -12.41 4.05
CA LEU A 138 -7.80 -13.03 2.87
C LEU A 138 -8.65 -14.21 2.33
N ASN A 139 -9.66 -14.64 3.08
CA ASN A 139 -10.42 -15.88 2.82
C ASN A 139 -9.50 -17.10 2.63
N LEU A 140 -8.44 -17.19 3.44
CA LEU A 140 -7.45 -18.26 3.40
C LEU A 140 -7.52 -19.12 4.65
N ARG A 141 -7.27 -20.43 4.49
CA ARG A 141 -6.98 -21.31 5.62
C ARG A 141 -5.55 -21.06 6.10
N HIS A 142 -5.32 -21.32 7.38
CA HIS A 142 -4.03 -21.13 8.03
C HIS A 142 -2.88 -21.83 7.30
N GLU A 143 -3.08 -23.08 6.89
CA GLU A 143 -2.08 -23.87 6.15
C GLU A 143 -1.75 -23.26 4.79
N GLN A 144 -2.76 -22.71 4.10
CA GLN A 144 -2.55 -22.08 2.78
C GLN A 144 -1.66 -20.84 2.90
N LEU A 145 -1.86 -20.03 3.94
CA LEU A 145 -1.04 -18.85 4.18
C LEU A 145 0.39 -19.23 4.60
N LEU A 146 0.56 -20.26 5.44
CA LEU A 146 1.90 -20.76 5.79
C LEU A 146 2.64 -21.33 4.58
N SER A 147 1.96 -22.13 3.75
CA SER A 147 2.54 -22.63 2.51
C SER A 147 2.93 -21.51 1.56
N ALA A 148 2.15 -20.42 1.48
CA ALA A 148 2.50 -19.26 0.67
C ALA A 148 3.75 -18.53 1.19
N VAL A 149 3.91 -18.42 2.51
CA VAL A 149 5.12 -17.84 3.14
C VAL A 149 6.34 -18.74 2.92
N ASP A 150 6.18 -20.05 3.07
CA ASP A 150 7.28 -21.02 2.94
C ASP A 150 7.71 -21.20 1.48
N ALA A 151 6.76 -21.13 0.54
CA ALA A 151 7.02 -21.20 -0.90
C ALA A 151 7.50 -19.86 -1.49
N TRP A 152 7.51 -18.79 -0.69
CA TRP A 152 7.99 -17.49 -1.18
C TRP A 152 9.48 -17.57 -1.50
N GLN A 153 9.89 -16.98 -2.62
CA GLN A 153 11.27 -17.00 -3.10
C GLN A 153 11.84 -15.59 -3.27
N PRO A 154 13.14 -15.35 -3.03
CA PRO A 154 13.79 -14.06 -3.28
C PRO A 154 13.60 -13.57 -4.72
N GLU A 155 13.55 -14.48 -5.68
CA GLU A 155 13.28 -14.12 -7.07
C GLU A 155 11.89 -13.50 -7.20
N GLN A 156 10.89 -13.87 -6.37
CA GLN A 156 9.55 -13.23 -6.24
C GLN A 156 9.61 -11.80 -5.69
N MET A 157 10.68 -11.43 -4.99
CA MET A 157 10.99 -10.04 -4.66
C MET A 157 11.33 -9.21 -5.91
N THR A 158 11.86 -9.88 -6.94
CA THR A 158 12.13 -9.36 -8.28
C THR A 158 11.18 -9.87 -9.37
N ASN A 159 10.22 -10.76 -9.07
CA ASN A 159 9.45 -11.45 -10.10
C ASN A 159 8.28 -10.57 -10.49
N PHE A 160 8.66 -9.55 -11.25
CA PHE A 160 7.86 -8.80 -12.19
C PHE A 160 7.66 -9.58 -13.51
N ASP A 161 7.87 -10.91 -13.56
CA ASP A 161 7.50 -11.73 -14.73
C ASP A 161 6.00 -12.06 -14.75
N LEU A 162 5.17 -11.24 -14.14
CA LEU A 162 3.83 -11.09 -14.69
C LEU A 162 4.00 -10.38 -16.03
N PRO A 163 3.38 -10.88 -17.11
CA PRO A 163 3.41 -10.15 -18.37
C PRO A 163 2.94 -8.72 -18.10
N VAL A 164 3.65 -7.75 -18.69
CA VAL A 164 3.33 -6.33 -18.54
C VAL A 164 1.81 -6.16 -18.65
N PRO A 165 1.14 -5.58 -17.63
CA PRO A 165 -0.31 -5.59 -17.57
C PRO A 165 -0.89 -4.96 -18.82
N GLN A 166 -1.89 -5.63 -19.40
CA GLN A 166 -2.64 -5.07 -20.51
C GLN A 166 -3.52 -3.95 -19.99
N VAL A 167 -3.27 -2.72 -20.44
CA VAL A 167 -4.04 -1.55 -20.05
C VAL A 167 -5.07 -1.25 -21.13
N GLN A 168 -6.35 -1.31 -20.74
CA GLN A 168 -7.48 -0.93 -21.57
C GLN A 168 -8.04 0.41 -21.07
N ASN A 169 -8.32 1.32 -21.99
CA ASN A 169 -8.97 2.59 -21.66
C ASN A 169 -10.41 2.61 -22.19
N ASN A 170 -11.37 2.70 -21.28
CA ASN A 170 -12.80 2.77 -21.62
C ASN A 170 -13.31 4.22 -21.73
N ASP A 171 -12.52 5.22 -21.36
CA ASP A 171 -12.95 6.62 -21.40
C ASP A 171 -12.45 7.32 -22.67
N PRO A 172 -13.34 7.65 -23.62
CA PRO A 172 -12.96 8.31 -24.86
C PRO A 172 -12.43 9.73 -24.64
N ARG A 173 -12.70 10.34 -23.48
CA ARG A 173 -12.24 11.70 -23.15
C ARG A 173 -10.77 11.72 -22.70
N TYR A 174 -10.23 10.55 -22.36
CA TYR A 174 -8.87 10.42 -21.88
C TYR A 174 -7.99 9.81 -22.97
N ALA A 175 -6.98 10.56 -23.43
CA ALA A 175 -5.98 10.03 -24.34
C ALA A 175 -4.83 9.43 -23.53
N LEU A 176 -4.69 8.10 -23.58
CA LEU A 176 -3.64 7.37 -22.87
C LEU A 176 -2.29 7.57 -23.59
N THR A 177 -1.34 8.27 -22.96
CA THR A 177 0.00 8.49 -23.53
C THR A 177 0.95 7.32 -23.20
N PRO A 178 2.10 7.19 -23.89
CA PRO A 178 3.11 6.19 -23.55
C PRO A 178 3.67 6.32 -22.12
N ASP A 179 3.84 7.56 -21.64
CA ASP A 179 4.25 7.81 -20.26
C ASP A 179 3.18 7.35 -19.28
N ASP A 180 1.90 7.67 -19.54
CA ASP A 180 0.79 7.23 -18.70
C ASP A 180 0.71 5.71 -18.60
N LEU A 181 0.87 5.04 -19.74
CA LEU A 181 0.90 3.59 -19.84
C LEU A 181 2.01 3.02 -18.96
N THR A 182 3.22 3.57 -19.05
CA THR A 182 4.39 3.16 -18.25
C THR A 182 4.10 3.31 -16.75
N ILE A 183 3.54 4.45 -16.33
CA ILE A 183 3.20 4.69 -14.93
C ILE A 183 2.13 3.73 -14.43
N ILE A 184 1.05 3.53 -15.20
CA ILE A 184 -0.05 2.64 -14.82
C ILE A 184 0.45 1.19 -14.74
N GLN A 185 1.27 0.74 -15.69
CA GLN A 185 1.86 -0.59 -15.65
C GLN A 185 2.75 -0.79 -14.43
N HIS A 186 3.50 0.23 -14.03
CA HIS A 186 4.31 0.19 -12.82
C HIS A 186 3.47 0.11 -11.54
N ILE A 187 2.38 0.90 -11.47
CA ILE A 187 1.46 0.91 -10.32
C ILE A 187 0.76 -0.45 -10.15
N PHE A 188 0.39 -1.09 -11.25
CA PHE A 188 -0.35 -2.36 -11.27
C PHE A 188 0.50 -3.55 -11.73
N ARG A 189 1.80 -3.53 -11.40
CA ARG A 189 2.76 -4.59 -11.75
C ARG A 189 2.35 -6.01 -11.30
N ALA A 190 1.49 -6.09 -10.29
CA ALA A 190 0.96 -7.34 -9.73
C ALA A 190 -0.35 -7.81 -10.39
N SER A 191 -0.77 -7.15 -11.47
CA SER A 191 -2.02 -7.40 -12.19
C SER A 191 -1.72 -7.87 -13.61
N THR A 192 -2.63 -8.63 -14.22
CA THR A 192 -2.51 -9.04 -15.63
C THR A 192 -3.24 -8.09 -16.57
N ARG A 193 -4.34 -7.51 -16.09
CA ARG A 193 -5.18 -6.58 -16.85
C ARG A 193 -5.60 -5.41 -15.98
N VAL A 194 -5.56 -4.23 -16.57
CA VAL A 194 -5.95 -2.97 -15.95
C VAL A 194 -6.95 -2.28 -16.86
N VAL A 195 -8.06 -1.82 -16.31
CA VAL A 195 -9.12 -1.11 -17.04
C VAL A 195 -9.26 0.27 -16.44
N ILE A 196 -8.97 1.28 -17.24
CA ILE A 196 -9.25 2.68 -16.92
C ILE A 196 -10.72 2.90 -17.23
N GLU A 197 -11.55 3.01 -16.20
CA GLU A 197 -13.00 3.17 -16.36
C GLU A 197 -13.34 4.59 -16.82
N ARG A 198 -12.79 5.58 -16.11
CA ARG A 198 -13.02 6.99 -16.44
C ARG A 198 -12.04 7.94 -15.77
N LEU A 199 -11.88 9.11 -16.39
CA LEU A 199 -11.41 10.31 -15.74
C LEU A 199 -12.48 10.76 -14.72
N LEU A 200 -12.06 10.96 -13.47
CA LEU A 200 -12.94 11.45 -12.39
C LEU A 200 -13.36 12.91 -12.58
N SER A 201 -12.61 13.68 -13.38
CA SER A 201 -12.98 15.05 -13.78
C SER A 201 -13.87 15.02 -15.02
N SER A 202 -14.99 15.75 -14.98
CA SER A 202 -15.83 15.95 -16.17
C SER A 202 -15.16 16.87 -17.19
N GLU A 203 -14.31 17.79 -16.74
CA GLU A 203 -13.62 18.79 -17.55
C GLU A 203 -12.10 18.65 -17.39
N GLY A 204 -11.46 17.92 -18.29
CA GLY A 204 -9.99 17.84 -18.38
C GLY A 204 -9.31 17.55 -17.04
N ASN A 205 -8.22 18.26 -16.75
CA ASN A 205 -7.46 18.04 -15.53
C ASN A 205 -8.13 18.65 -14.29
N SER A 206 -7.79 18.10 -13.13
CA SER A 206 -8.16 18.68 -11.83
C SER A 206 -7.56 20.08 -11.63
N TYR A 207 -7.96 20.80 -10.56
CA TYR A 207 -7.43 22.14 -10.26
C TYR A 207 -5.91 22.20 -10.12
N SER A 208 -5.26 21.10 -9.70
CA SER A 208 -3.81 21.07 -9.61
C SER A 208 -3.12 20.83 -10.95
N GLY A 209 -3.88 20.53 -12.02
CA GLY A 209 -3.36 20.03 -13.29
C GLY A 209 -3.20 18.50 -13.33
N ALA A 210 -3.52 17.79 -12.24
CA ALA A 210 -3.44 16.33 -12.22
C ALA A 210 -4.55 15.68 -13.06
N ARG A 211 -4.22 14.54 -13.64
CA ARG A 211 -5.21 13.61 -14.19
C ARG A 211 -5.54 12.59 -13.11
N VAL A 212 -6.83 12.42 -12.82
CA VAL A 212 -7.29 11.52 -11.76
C VAL A 212 -8.22 10.50 -12.39
N LEU A 213 -7.78 9.25 -12.38
CA LEU A 213 -8.40 8.13 -13.07
C LEU A 213 -9.04 7.18 -12.06
N LEU A 214 -10.16 6.62 -12.44
CA LEU A 214 -10.82 5.53 -11.74
C LEU A 214 -10.48 4.23 -12.49
N VAL A 215 -9.89 3.28 -11.77
CA VAL A 215 -9.23 2.12 -12.39
C VAL A 215 -9.67 0.84 -11.70
N ARG A 216 -9.91 -0.20 -12.51
CA ARG A 216 -10.01 -1.59 -12.05
C ARG A 216 -8.79 -2.38 -12.47
N ALA A 217 -8.45 -3.40 -11.69
CA ALA A 217 -7.37 -4.30 -12.00
C ALA A 217 -7.81 -5.75 -11.78
N PHE A 218 -7.17 -6.67 -12.49
CA PHE A 218 -7.47 -8.09 -12.43
C PHE A 218 -6.18 -8.88 -12.19
N ASP A 219 -6.24 -9.88 -11.33
CA ASP A 219 -5.11 -10.75 -11.02
C ASP A 219 -4.86 -11.80 -12.11
N ALA A 220 -3.87 -12.68 -11.91
CA ALA A 220 -3.55 -13.77 -12.84
C ALA A 220 -4.66 -14.82 -12.99
N HIS A 221 -5.59 -14.88 -12.05
CA HIS A 221 -6.75 -15.77 -12.07
C HIS A 221 -8.00 -15.10 -12.65
N GLY A 222 -7.87 -13.85 -13.14
CA GLY A 222 -8.98 -13.07 -13.69
C GLY A 222 -9.94 -12.53 -12.63
N ARG A 223 -9.58 -12.58 -11.34
CA ARG A 223 -10.40 -12.02 -10.26
C ARG A 223 -10.22 -10.52 -10.23
N GLU A 224 -11.33 -9.81 -10.04
CA GLU A 224 -11.33 -8.36 -9.89
C GLU A 224 -10.73 -7.97 -8.53
N GLN A 225 -9.74 -7.08 -8.56
CA GLN A 225 -9.20 -6.39 -7.40
C GLN A 225 -10.10 -5.19 -7.08
N SER A 226 -10.06 -4.70 -5.84
CA SER A 226 -10.79 -3.49 -5.46
C SER A 226 -10.44 -2.36 -6.41
N PRO A 227 -11.43 -1.56 -6.80
CA PRO A 227 -11.19 -0.36 -7.56
C PRO A 227 -10.14 0.52 -6.89
N ALA A 228 -9.44 1.31 -7.69
CA ALA A 228 -8.44 2.24 -7.20
C ALA A 228 -8.57 3.59 -7.90
N VAL A 229 -8.12 4.64 -7.20
CA VAL A 229 -7.97 5.97 -7.80
C VAL A 229 -6.51 6.18 -8.12
N VAL A 230 -6.21 6.46 -9.39
CA VAL A 230 -4.85 6.72 -9.86
C VAL A 230 -4.72 8.19 -10.20
N LYS A 231 -3.80 8.88 -9.53
CA LYS A 231 -3.45 10.26 -9.82
C LYS A 231 -2.15 10.31 -10.61
N LEU A 232 -2.17 10.92 -11.79
CA LEU A 232 -1.00 11.16 -12.64
C LEU A 232 -0.68 12.65 -12.69
N HIS A 233 0.60 12.99 -12.51
CA HIS A 233 1.09 14.37 -12.53
C HIS A 233 2.55 14.42 -12.96
N ASP A 234 3.11 15.63 -13.16
CA ASP A 234 4.55 15.80 -13.20
C ASP A 234 5.24 15.15 -11.99
N ARG A 235 6.44 14.64 -12.24
CA ARG A 235 7.24 13.88 -11.28
C ARG A 235 7.42 14.62 -9.95
N ARG A 236 7.63 15.95 -9.98
CA ARG A 236 7.88 16.75 -8.77
C ARG A 236 6.61 16.88 -7.93
N ALA A 237 5.46 17.13 -8.54
CA ALA A 237 4.20 17.21 -7.85
C ALA A 237 3.84 15.89 -7.13
N VAL A 238 4.05 14.75 -7.80
CA VAL A 238 3.87 13.41 -7.21
C VAL A 238 4.78 13.20 -6.01
N LEU A 239 6.07 13.53 -6.15
CA LEU A 239 7.03 13.42 -5.04
C LEU A 239 6.63 14.27 -3.84
N TRP A 240 6.27 15.54 -4.06
CA TRP A 240 5.86 16.44 -2.98
C TRP A 240 4.53 16.03 -2.33
N GLU A 241 3.60 15.47 -3.09
CA GLU A 241 2.37 14.91 -2.55
C GLU A 241 2.66 13.67 -1.71
N LYS A 242 3.54 12.77 -2.16
CA LYS A 242 3.98 11.61 -1.38
C LYS A 242 4.61 12.03 -0.05
N LEU A 243 5.55 12.97 -0.10
CA LEU A 243 6.26 13.46 1.09
C LEU A 243 5.28 14.08 2.09
N ARG A 244 4.40 14.98 1.65
CA ARG A 244 3.39 15.59 2.52
C ARG A 244 2.39 14.58 3.06
N TYR A 245 2.01 13.61 2.25
CA TYR A 245 1.14 12.54 2.71
C TYR A 245 1.81 11.76 3.83
N ASP A 246 3.06 11.35 3.63
CA ASP A 246 3.82 10.57 4.61
C ASP A 246 4.08 11.33 5.90
N GLU A 247 4.37 12.63 5.80
CA GLU A 247 4.76 13.45 6.95
C GLU A 247 3.56 13.95 7.77
N TYR A 248 2.43 14.27 7.12
CA TYR A 248 1.34 15.00 7.76
C TYR A 248 -0.02 14.31 7.70
N VAL A 249 -0.23 13.38 6.76
CA VAL A 249 -1.58 12.88 6.44
C VAL A 249 -1.75 11.41 6.82
N ARG A 250 -0.75 10.56 6.52
CA ARG A 250 -0.82 9.10 6.61
C ARG A 250 -1.39 8.62 7.93
N ASP A 251 -0.83 9.12 9.03
CA ASP A 251 -1.16 8.67 10.39
C ASP A 251 -2.33 9.49 11.00
N LYS A 252 -2.89 10.44 10.25
CA LYS A 252 -4.00 11.32 10.66
C LYS A 252 -5.24 11.13 9.79
N LEU A 253 -5.31 10.10 8.98
CA LEU A 253 -6.50 9.82 8.15
C LEU A 253 -7.48 8.93 8.92
N PRO A 254 -8.77 9.28 8.97
CA PRO A 254 -9.79 8.37 9.45
C PRO A 254 -9.80 7.11 8.59
N ALA A 255 -10.00 5.95 9.19
CA ALA A 255 -9.86 4.68 8.48
C ALA A 255 -10.94 4.41 7.40
N ASN A 256 -12.05 5.16 7.38
CA ASN A 256 -13.05 5.10 6.29
C ASN A 256 -12.73 6.11 5.17
N THR A 257 -11.46 6.34 4.88
CA THR A 257 -11.00 7.29 3.85
C THR A 257 -10.00 6.64 2.90
N ALA A 258 -9.77 7.25 1.75
CA ALA A 258 -8.84 6.70 0.77
C ALA A 258 -7.40 6.91 1.25
N HIS A 259 -6.63 5.83 1.31
CA HIS A 259 -5.22 5.84 1.67
C HIS A 259 -4.34 5.65 0.45
N LEU A 260 -3.16 6.27 0.47
CA LEU A 260 -2.15 6.05 -0.55
C LEU A 260 -1.53 4.66 -0.40
N ILE A 261 -1.61 3.86 -1.46
CA ILE A 261 -1.12 2.47 -1.51
C ILE A 261 0.27 2.41 -2.15
N VAL A 262 0.43 3.01 -3.34
CA VAL A 262 1.65 2.88 -4.16
C VAL A 262 1.97 4.20 -4.85
N ASP A 263 3.25 4.54 -4.91
CA ASP A 263 3.80 5.56 -5.79
C ASP A 263 4.61 4.95 -6.94
N ALA A 264 4.59 5.60 -8.10
CA ALA A 264 5.35 5.22 -9.29
C ALA A 264 6.10 6.43 -9.85
N LEU A 265 7.43 6.36 -9.77
CA LEU A 265 8.36 7.43 -10.17
C LEU A 265 9.52 6.87 -11.02
N PRO A 266 9.27 6.22 -12.16
CA PRO A 266 10.34 5.71 -13.02
C PRO A 266 11.21 6.84 -13.56
N GLU A 267 12.53 6.66 -13.57
CA GLU A 267 13.49 7.70 -13.99
C GLU A 267 13.34 8.10 -15.46
N SER A 268 12.86 7.17 -16.29
CA SER A 268 12.62 7.37 -17.72
C SER A 268 11.38 8.22 -18.05
N SER A 269 10.55 8.56 -17.06
CA SER A 269 9.29 9.28 -17.27
C SER A 269 9.33 10.70 -16.68
N PRO A 270 8.86 11.72 -17.41
CA PRO A 270 8.71 13.08 -16.90
C PRO A 270 7.54 13.23 -15.90
N ILE A 271 6.63 12.26 -15.89
CA ILE A 271 5.48 12.19 -14.98
C ILE A 271 5.63 11.06 -13.96
N GLY A 272 4.89 11.15 -12.86
CA GLY A 272 4.74 10.10 -11.88
C GLY A 272 3.26 9.78 -11.61
N GLY A 273 3.03 8.78 -10.77
CA GLY A 273 1.69 8.40 -10.37
C GLY A 273 1.57 7.97 -8.92
N LEU A 274 0.35 8.08 -8.40
CA LEU A 274 -0.05 7.68 -7.06
C LEU A 274 -1.32 6.83 -7.15
N LYS A 275 -1.34 5.69 -6.46
CA LYS A 275 -2.51 4.81 -6.32
C LYS A 275 -3.11 4.98 -4.94
N TYR A 276 -4.38 5.32 -4.88
CA TYR A 276 -5.17 5.41 -3.66
C TYR A 276 -6.19 4.28 -3.59
N SER A 277 -6.52 3.83 -2.37
CA SER A 277 -7.59 2.88 -2.11
C SER A 277 -8.95 3.48 -2.45
N PHE A 278 -9.92 2.60 -2.74
CA PHE A 278 -11.30 3.00 -3.00
C PHE A 278 -12.24 2.44 -1.91
N VAL A 279 -12.71 3.33 -1.05
CA VAL A 279 -13.38 2.98 0.21
C VAL A 279 -14.70 2.20 0.03
N GLN A 280 -15.43 2.40 -1.08
CA GLN A 280 -16.73 1.75 -1.27
C GLN A 280 -16.65 0.29 -1.74
N GLY A 281 -15.45 -0.24 -2.02
CA GLY A 281 -15.21 -1.63 -2.44
C GLY A 281 -15.78 -2.01 -3.82
N HIS A 282 -16.72 -1.24 -4.37
CA HIS A 282 -17.32 -1.43 -5.69
C HIS A 282 -17.50 -0.08 -6.38
N LEU A 283 -17.40 -0.07 -7.70
CA LEU A 283 -17.58 1.14 -8.48
C LEU A 283 -19.05 1.55 -8.56
N ASP A 284 -19.40 2.66 -7.91
CA ASP A 284 -20.66 3.35 -8.15
C ASP A 284 -20.50 4.33 -9.32
N ALA A 285 -21.42 4.23 -10.29
CA ALA A 285 -21.55 5.16 -11.41
C ALA A 285 -21.67 6.63 -10.96
N ASN A 286 -22.16 6.89 -9.75
CA ASN A 286 -22.31 8.24 -9.19
C ASN A 286 -21.03 8.82 -8.58
N THR A 287 -19.94 8.04 -8.50
CA THR A 287 -18.68 8.51 -7.93
C THR A 287 -18.10 9.65 -8.77
N THR A 288 -18.07 10.86 -8.22
CA THR A 288 -17.55 12.04 -8.91
C THR A 288 -16.67 12.88 -7.99
N ASN A 289 -15.92 13.81 -8.58
CA ASN A 289 -15.15 14.76 -7.79
C ASN A 289 -16.05 15.85 -7.20
N LEU A 290 -15.54 16.54 -6.17
CA LEU A 290 -16.30 17.56 -5.44
C LEU A 290 -16.71 18.75 -6.30
N ARG A 291 -15.93 19.14 -7.32
CA ARG A 291 -16.28 20.25 -8.23
C ARG A 291 -17.54 19.90 -9.02
N ASP A 292 -17.58 18.73 -9.62
CA ASP A 292 -18.69 18.31 -10.47
C ASP A 292 -19.94 17.98 -9.64
N PHE A 293 -19.73 17.43 -8.43
CA PHE A 293 -20.79 17.34 -7.44
C PHE A 293 -21.37 18.72 -7.09
N ALA A 294 -20.51 19.71 -6.81
CA ALA A 294 -20.95 21.05 -6.45
C ALA A 294 -21.67 21.78 -7.59
N ARG A 295 -21.32 21.50 -8.85
CA ARG A 295 -22.00 22.05 -10.03
C ARG A 295 -23.36 21.41 -10.31
N SER A 296 -23.53 20.14 -9.95
CA SER A 296 -24.77 19.38 -10.20
C SER A 296 -25.79 19.47 -9.06
N GLN A 297 -25.42 20.05 -7.91
CA GLN A 297 -26.24 20.07 -6.71
C GLN A 297 -26.54 21.50 -6.22
N PRO A 298 -27.71 21.76 -5.61
CA PRO A 298 -27.98 23.02 -4.94
C PRO A 298 -26.95 23.33 -3.84
N PRO A 299 -26.59 24.60 -3.61
CA PRO A 299 -25.60 24.99 -2.60
C PRO A 299 -25.88 24.44 -1.20
N GLN A 300 -27.15 24.29 -0.82
CA GLN A 300 -27.57 23.77 0.48
C GLN A 300 -27.22 22.28 0.65
N ILE A 301 -27.31 21.49 -0.43
CA ILE A 301 -26.93 20.07 -0.44
C ILE A 301 -25.42 19.95 -0.33
N VAL A 302 -24.68 20.76 -1.10
CA VAL A 302 -23.21 20.79 -1.05
C VAL A 302 -22.71 21.18 0.34
N ALA A 303 -23.27 22.25 0.93
CA ALA A 303 -22.90 22.71 2.27
C ALA A 303 -23.20 21.65 3.34
N ARG A 304 -24.36 20.98 3.25
CA ARG A 304 -24.70 19.88 4.16
C ARG A 304 -23.71 18.73 4.03
N TRP A 305 -23.38 18.31 2.81
CA TRP A 305 -22.42 17.25 2.56
C TRP A 305 -21.03 17.61 3.10
N LEU A 306 -20.54 18.82 2.84
CA LEU A 306 -19.25 19.29 3.37
C LEU A 306 -19.23 19.27 4.90
N ARG A 307 -20.30 19.69 5.56
CA ARG A 307 -20.37 19.66 7.02
C ARG A 307 -20.42 18.24 7.56
N GLU A 308 -21.29 17.40 7.01
CA GLU A 308 -21.58 16.07 7.57
C GLU A 308 -20.53 15.02 7.21
N ARG A 309 -19.95 15.09 6.01
CA ARG A 309 -19.00 14.08 5.51
C ARG A 309 -17.55 14.52 5.60
N LEU A 310 -17.25 15.78 5.27
CA LEU A 310 -15.87 16.27 5.30
C LEU A 310 -15.51 16.83 6.69
N TYR A 311 -16.24 17.82 7.21
CA TYR A 311 -15.89 18.41 8.50
C TYR A 311 -16.09 17.41 9.64
N ASN A 312 -17.29 16.86 9.82
CA ASN A 312 -17.55 15.91 10.92
C ASN A 312 -16.75 14.62 10.80
N GLY A 313 -16.40 14.18 9.58
CA GLY A 313 -15.59 12.98 9.37
C GLY A 313 -14.12 13.16 9.75
N PHE A 314 -13.58 14.37 9.59
CA PHE A 314 -12.14 14.64 9.78
C PHE A 314 -11.85 15.60 10.94
N ARG A 315 -12.89 16.14 11.61
CA ARG A 315 -12.75 17.15 12.67
C ARG A 315 -11.77 16.72 13.75
N HIS A 316 -11.90 15.49 14.25
CA HIS A 316 -11.09 15.02 15.37
C HIS A 316 -9.62 14.86 15.01
N THR A 317 -9.33 14.59 13.74
CA THR A 317 -7.97 14.34 13.27
C THR A 317 -7.28 15.60 12.75
N TRP A 318 -8.02 16.53 12.15
CA TRP A 318 -7.43 17.70 11.46
C TRP A 318 -7.79 19.06 12.07
N TRP A 319 -8.94 19.21 12.74
CA TRP A 319 -9.42 20.52 13.23
C TRP A 319 -9.44 20.65 14.76
N ASP A 320 -9.86 19.61 15.48
CA ASP A 320 -9.96 19.60 16.95
C ASP A 320 -8.59 19.30 17.60
N GLN A 321 -7.47 19.69 16.95
CA GLN A 321 -6.14 19.58 17.53
C GLN A 321 -6.11 20.42 18.82
N ARG A 322 -6.26 19.76 19.97
CA ARG A 322 -6.12 20.37 21.29
C ARG A 322 -4.72 20.99 21.38
N THR A 323 -4.67 22.31 21.50
CA THR A 323 -3.48 23.06 21.95
C THR A 323 -3.05 22.60 23.33
#